data_AF-A0AAJ1SZP1-F1
#
_entry.id   AF-A0AAJ1SZP1-F1
#
_cell.length_a   1.000
_cell.length_b   1.000
_cell.length_c   1.000
_cell.angle_alpha   90.00
_cell.angle_beta   90.00
_cell.angle_gamma   90.00
#
_symmetry.space_group_name_H-M   'P 1'
#
loop_
_entity.id
_entity.type
_entity.pdbx_description
1 polymer ?
#
loop_
_entity_poly.entity_id
_entity_poly.type
_entity_poly.pdbx_seq_one_letter_code
_entity_poly.pdbx_strand_id
1 'polypeptide(L)'
;MMIWIILTIISPLLAFICWYAKGKGILAISISSIIFMFISRQAFIFGFWYFDIRNILELLIWIAMIFVLYQSPKQTIRMISIGLFLYLLTAQINLFWGML
;
A
#
# COMPACT_ATOMS: atom_id res chain seq x y z
N MET A 1 -25.05 10.37 -8.05
CA MET A 1 -25.36 9.04 -8.61
C MET A 1 -24.22 8.44 -9.44
N MET A 2 -23.56 9.20 -10.33
CA MET A 2 -22.46 8.65 -11.17
C MET A 2 -21.29 8.03 -10.39
N ILE A 3 -20.84 8.63 -9.28
CA ILE A 3 -19.72 8.09 -8.47
C ILE A 3 -20.03 6.68 -7.94
N TRP A 4 -21.26 6.47 -7.45
CA TRP A 4 -21.69 5.17 -6.94
C TRP A 4 -21.75 4.11 -8.05
N ILE A 5 -22.22 4.48 -9.25
CA ILE A 5 -22.24 3.58 -10.41
C ILE A 5 -20.80 3.17 -10.78
N ILE A 6 -19.87 4.14 -10.82
CA ILE A 6 -18.46 3.88 -11.11
C ILE A 6 -17.86 2.94 -10.07
N LEU A 7 -18.10 3.18 -8.78
CA LEU A 7 -17.61 2.31 -7.70
C LEU A 7 -18.16 0.88 -7.82
N THR A 8 -19.44 0.71 -8.14
CA THR A 8 -20.05 -0.61 -8.33
C THR A 8 -19.36 -1.36 -9.47
N ILE A 9 -19.10 -0.69 -10.60
CA ILE A 9 -18.44 -1.30 -11.77
C ILE A 9 -16.97 -1.63 -11.49
N ILE A 10 -16.26 -0.77 -10.75
CA ILE A 10 -14.84 -0.92 -10.45
C ILE A 10 -14.59 -1.96 -9.34
N SER A 11 -15.53 -2.15 -8.42
CA SER A 11 -15.40 -3.08 -7.29
C SER A 11 -15.03 -4.53 -7.64
N PRO A 12 -15.65 -5.21 -8.65
CA PRO A 12 -15.24 -6.57 -9.02
C PRO A 12 -13.81 -6.63 -9.55
N LEU A 13 -13.34 -5.58 -10.23
CA LEU A 13 -11.97 -5.51 -10.74
C LEU A 13 -10.96 -5.42 -9.59
N LEU A 14 -11.20 -4.57 -8.58
CA LEU A 14 -10.34 -4.54 -7.40
C LEU A 14 -10.37 -5.86 -6.62
N ALA A 15 -11.54 -6.49 -6.50
CA ALA A 15 -11.65 -7.78 -5.84
C ALA A 15 -10.80 -8.85 -6.53
N PHE A 16 -10.80 -8.87 -7.88
CA PHE A 16 -9.95 -9.76 -8.67
C PHE A 16 -8.45 -9.50 -8.42
N ILE A 17 -8.02 -8.23 -8.39
CA ILE A 17 -6.63 -7.86 -8.09
C ILE A 17 -6.23 -8.32 -6.68
N CYS A 18 -7.07 -8.08 -5.66
CA CYS A 18 -6.81 -8.49 -4.29
C CYS A 18 -6.71 -10.01 -4.14
N TRP A 19 -7.54 -10.76 -4.86
CA TRP A 19 -7.45 -12.22 -4.87
C TRP A 19 -6.14 -12.70 -5.50
N TYR A 20 -5.73 -12.09 -6.62
CA TYR A 20 -4.47 -12.40 -7.29
C TYR A 20 -3.24 -12.02 -6.44
N ALA A 21 -3.31 -10.93 -5.67
CA ALA A 21 -2.27 -10.53 -4.73
C ALA A 21 -2.01 -11.58 -3.64
N LYS A 22 -3.02 -12.39 -3.30
CA LYS A 22 -2.93 -13.55 -2.39
C LYS A 22 -2.50 -14.84 -3.11
N GLY A 23 -2.13 -14.78 -4.39
CA GLY A 23 -1.62 -15.90 -5.20
C GLY A 23 -0.13 -16.16 -5.00
N LYS A 24 0.42 -17.26 -5.51
CA LYS A 24 1.85 -17.58 -5.39
C LYS A 24 2.63 -17.10 -6.62
N GLY A 25 3.90 -16.74 -6.43
CA GLY A 25 4.81 -16.36 -7.51
C GLY A 25 5.23 -14.89 -7.50
N ILE A 26 6.02 -14.49 -8.50
CA ILE A 26 6.62 -13.15 -8.59
C ILE A 26 5.58 -12.06 -8.84
N LEU A 27 4.54 -12.36 -9.64
CA LEU A 27 3.48 -11.42 -10.01
C LEU A 27 2.61 -11.05 -8.80
N ALA A 28 2.25 -12.03 -7.98
CA ALA A 28 1.50 -11.80 -6.75
C ALA A 28 2.30 -10.95 -5.75
N ILE A 29 3.61 -11.18 -5.62
CA ILE A 29 4.50 -10.36 -4.78
C ILE A 29 4.56 -8.93 -5.31
N SER A 30 4.65 -8.72 -6.62
CA SER A 30 4.66 -7.38 -7.21
C SER A 30 3.38 -6.60 -6.90
N ILE A 31 2.21 -7.21 -7.14
CA ILE A 31 0.91 -6.58 -6.90
C ILE A 31 0.71 -6.28 -5.41
N SER A 32 0.98 -7.25 -4.53
CA SER A 32 0.87 -7.06 -3.08
C SER A 32 1.84 -5.98 -2.55
N SER A 33 3.04 -5.86 -3.11
CA SER A 33 4.00 -4.80 -2.76
C SER A 33 3.51 -3.41 -3.17
N ILE A 34 2.86 -3.29 -4.34
CA ILE A 34 2.27 -2.03 -4.80
C ILE A 34 1.10 -1.62 -3.88
N ILE A 35 0.22 -2.56 -3.53
CA ILE A 35 -0.89 -2.31 -2.59
C ILE A 35 -0.34 -1.86 -1.23
N PHE A 36 0.68 -2.55 -0.72
CA PHE A 36 1.33 -2.21 0.54
C PHE A 36 1.95 -0.81 0.50
N MET A 37 2.65 -0.46 -0.59
CA MET A 37 3.22 0.88 -0.78
C MET A 37 2.13 1.97 -0.73
N PHE A 38 1.01 1.79 -1.45
CA PHE A 38 -0.09 2.76 -1.48
C PHE A 38 -0.75 2.96 -0.11
N ILE A 39 -0.95 1.90 0.65
CA ILE A 39 -1.57 2.01 1.98
C ILE A 39 -0.54 2.54 3.00
N SER A 40 0.74 2.24 2.85
CA SER A 40 1.81 2.85 3.66
C SER A 40 1.92 4.37 3.43
N ARG A 41 1.68 4.84 2.20
CA ARG A 41 1.61 6.29 1.88
C ARG A 41 0.47 7.03 2.55
N GLN A 42 -0.64 6.34 2.74
CA GLN A 42 -1.74 6.89 3.51
C GLN A 42 -1.31 6.91 4.97
N ALA A 43 -1.02 5.74 5.57
CA ALA A 43 -0.76 5.65 7.01
C ALA A 43 0.41 6.50 7.54
N PHE A 44 1.48 6.69 6.76
CA PHE A 44 2.71 7.33 7.24
C PHE A 44 3.10 8.55 6.43
N ILE A 45 3.47 9.61 7.14
CA ILE A 45 4.16 10.78 6.59
C ILE A 45 5.65 10.56 6.81
N PHE A 46 6.42 10.56 5.72
CA PHE A 46 7.87 10.48 5.75
C PHE A 46 8.46 11.74 5.15
N GLY A 47 9.16 12.50 5.99
CA GLY A 47 9.97 13.65 5.61
C GLY A 47 11.45 13.38 5.88
N PHE A 48 12.32 14.29 5.41
CA PHE A 48 13.78 14.13 5.56
C PHE A 48 14.24 14.05 7.04
N TRP A 49 13.50 14.68 7.96
CA TRP A 49 13.82 14.72 9.40
C TRP A 49 12.70 14.20 10.31
N TYR A 50 11.57 13.71 9.77
CA TYR A 50 10.47 13.26 10.60
C TYR A 50 9.71 12.09 9.97
N PHE A 51 9.22 11.21 10.83
CA PHE A 51 8.31 10.13 10.50
C PHE A 51 7.13 10.21 11.45
N ASP A 52 5.93 10.40 10.89
CA ASP A 52 4.71 10.55 11.68
C ASP A 52 3.59 9.67 11.12
N ILE A 53 2.65 9.31 11.97
CA ILE A 53 1.46 8.54 11.62
C ILE A 53 0.35 9.54 11.33
N ARG A 54 -0.24 9.48 10.14
CA ARG A 54 -1.32 10.42 9.75
C ARG A 54 -2.50 10.39 10.70
N ASN A 55 -2.98 9.18 10.97
CA ASN A 55 -4.13 8.95 11.83
C ASN A 55 -4.13 7.51 12.35
N ILE A 56 -4.64 7.30 13.55
CA ILE A 56 -4.76 5.97 14.16
C ILE A 56 -5.62 5.02 13.31
N LEU A 57 -6.65 5.56 12.63
CA LEU A 57 -7.51 4.78 11.74
C LEU A 57 -6.76 4.25 10.52
N GLU A 58 -5.90 5.08 9.92
CA GLU A 58 -5.09 4.66 8.77
C GLU A 58 -4.04 3.63 9.16
N LEU A 59 -3.47 3.76 10.37
CA LEU A 59 -2.59 2.76 10.95
C LEU A 59 -3.30 1.41 11.16
N LEU A 60 -4.55 1.44 11.62
CA LEU A 60 -5.36 0.22 11.78
C LEU A 60 -5.64 -0.45 10.42
N ILE A 61 -5.99 0.34 9.40
CA ILE A 61 -6.19 -0.15 8.03
C ILE A 61 -4.89 -0.75 7.46
N TRP A 62 -3.75 -0.12 7.74
CA TRP A 62 -2.44 -0.62 7.32
C TRP A 62 -2.12 -1.98 7.96
N ILE A 63 -2.37 -2.14 9.26
CA ILE A 63 -2.24 -3.42 9.97
C ILE A 63 -3.19 -4.46 9.38
N ALA A 64 -4.47 -4.11 9.17
CA ALA A 64 -5.47 -5.01 8.59
C ALA A 64 -5.06 -5.48 7.19
N MET A 65 -4.47 -4.59 6.38
CA MET A 65 -3.97 -4.94 5.04
C MET A 65 -2.84 -5.97 5.09
N ILE A 66 -1.92 -5.88 6.05
CA ILE A 66 -0.88 -6.90 6.25
C ILE A 66 -1.50 -8.26 6.54
N PHE A 67 -2.56 -8.31 7.36
CA PHE A 67 -3.29 -9.56 7.62
C PHE A 67 -4.01 -10.09 6.38
N VAL A 68 -4.63 -9.21 5.58
CA VAL A 68 -5.35 -9.60 4.35
C VAL A 68 -4.40 -10.15 3.29
N LEU A 69 -3.23 -9.52 3.11
CA LEU A 69 -2.20 -9.95 2.16
C LEU A 69 -1.27 -11.04 2.72
N TYR A 70 -1.47 -11.48 3.96
CA TYR A 70 -0.66 -12.53 4.55
C TYR A 70 -0.82 -13.84 3.78
N GLN A 71 0.32 -14.46 3.45
CA GLN A 71 0.34 -15.67 2.63
C GLN A 71 1.34 -16.70 3.15
N SER A 72 2.61 -16.32 3.24
CA SER A 72 3.67 -17.10 3.89
C SER A 72 4.71 -16.13 4.45
N PRO A 73 5.39 -16.45 5.57
CA PRO A 73 6.31 -15.51 6.20
C PRO A 73 7.41 -15.06 5.23
N LYS A 74 7.93 -15.97 4.38
CA LYS A 74 8.95 -15.66 3.37
C LYS A 74 8.45 -14.70 2.29
N GLN A 75 7.22 -14.88 1.80
CA GLN A 75 6.65 -14.00 0.77
C GLN A 75 6.24 -12.65 1.36
N THR A 76 5.65 -12.64 2.55
CA THR A 76 5.26 -11.40 3.24
C THR A 76 6.48 -10.54 3.55
N ILE A 77 7.60 -11.13 3.99
CA ILE A 77 8.86 -10.37 4.18
C ILE A 77 9.30 -9.73 2.86
N ARG A 78 9.30 -10.50 1.74
CA ARG A 78 9.65 -9.95 0.42
C ARG A 78 8.73 -8.82 -0.01
N MET A 79 7.42 -8.98 0.19
CA MET A 79 6.40 -7.97 -0.10
C MET A 79 6.67 -6.69 0.70
N ILE A 80 6.91 -6.81 2.01
CA ILE A 80 7.20 -5.67 2.88
C ILE A 80 8.49 -4.99 2.45
N SER A 81 9.56 -5.74 2.17
CA SER A 81 10.84 -5.17 1.74
C SER A 81 10.72 -4.41 0.42
N ILE A 82 10.06 -4.99 -0.60
CA ILE A 82 9.87 -4.35 -1.90
C ILE A 82 8.91 -3.16 -1.76
N GLY A 83 7.82 -3.32 -1.02
CA GLY A 83 6.84 -2.26 -0.79
C GLY A 83 7.42 -1.06 -0.02
N LEU A 84 8.28 -1.30 0.98
CA LEU A 84 8.99 -0.25 1.71
C LEU A 84 10.01 0.45 0.81
N PHE A 85 10.73 -0.29 -0.02
CA PHE A 85 11.65 0.28 -1.01
C PHE A 85 10.91 1.17 -2.01
N LEU A 86 9.79 0.70 -2.56
CA LEU A 86 8.92 1.50 -3.44
C LEU A 86 8.34 2.71 -2.72
N TYR A 87 7.98 2.58 -1.44
CA TYR A 87 7.47 3.68 -0.62
C TYR A 87 8.49 4.80 -0.52
N LEU A 88 9.75 4.46 -0.24
CA LEU A 88 10.85 5.42 -0.17
C LEU A 88 11.17 6.04 -1.53
N LEU A 89 11.18 5.25 -2.61
CA LEU A 89 11.42 5.76 -3.97
C LEU A 89 10.36 6.76 -4.41
N THR A 90 9.11 6.49 -4.08
CA THR A 90 7.99 7.37 -4.43
C THR A 90 7.81 8.48 -3.40
N ALA A 91 8.54 8.46 -2.28
CA ALA A 91 8.40 9.45 -1.22
C ALA A 91 8.62 10.81 -1.85
N GLN A 92 7.70 11.73 -1.58
CA GLN A 92 7.96 13.12 -1.93
C GLN A 92 9.05 13.56 -0.97
N ILE A 93 10.29 13.37 -1.39
CA ILE A 93 11.44 14.00 -0.77
C ILE A 93 11.23 15.47 -1.09
N ASN A 94 10.47 16.16 -0.24
CA ASN A 94 10.42 17.62 -0.21
C ASN A 94 11.82 18.08 0.22
N LEU A 95 12.77 17.94 -0.71
CA LEU A 95 14.18 18.28 -0.59
C LEU A 95 14.32 19.79 -0.34
N PHE A 96 13.31 20.55 -0.79
CA PHE A 96 13.05 21.94 -0.46
C PHE A 96 11.70 22.07 0.26
N TRP A 97 11.73 21.85 1.58
CA TRP A 97 10.89 22.53 2.58
C TRP A 97 9.50 23.05 2.13
N GLY A 98 8.66 22.20 1.55
CA GLY A 98 7.25 22.52 1.26
C GLY A 98 7.01 23.78 0.42
N MET A 99 7.93 24.16 -0.47
CA MET A 99 7.75 25.26 -1.42
C MET A 99 7.65 24.71 -2.84
N LEU A 100 6.54 24.02 -3.14
CA LEU A 100 5.89 23.90 -4.46
C LEU A 100 4.66 23.00 -4.34
#